data_AF-A0A355RYM3-F1
#
_entry.id   AF-A0A355RYM3-F1
#
_cell.length_a   1.000
_cell.length_b   1.000
_cell.length_c   1.000
_cell.angle_alpha   90.00
_cell.angle_beta   90.00
_cell.angle_gamma   90.00
#
_symmetry.space_group_name_H-M   'P 1'
#
loop_
_entity.id
_entity.type
_entity.pdbx_description
1 polymer ?
#
loop_
_entity_poly.entity_id
_entity_poly.type
_entity_poly.pdbx_seq_one_letter_code
_entity_poly.pdbx_strand_id
1 'polypeptide(L)'
;MLRVLFVSSEGVPFVKTGGLADVVGSLSKALFDKGIDIRVIMPLYGTISLELKSKMIYKRNIYVRLGWRNQYCGIFECKLDGVIFYFIDNEYYFKREKIYGFFDEAERYAFFCKAVL
;
A
#
# COMPACT_ATOMS: atom_id res chain seq x y z
N MET A 1 -18.90 3.09 -15.62
CA MET A 1 -17.79 2.14 -15.36
C MET A 1 -17.47 2.18 -13.88
N LEU A 2 -17.46 1.05 -13.19
CA LEU A 2 -17.19 0.98 -11.76
C LEU A 2 -15.69 1.17 -11.49
N ARG A 3 -15.35 2.03 -10.53
CA ARG A 3 -13.97 2.24 -10.06
C ARG A 3 -13.87 1.75 -8.63
N VAL A 4 -12.87 0.93 -8.34
CA VAL A 4 -12.67 0.33 -7.02
C VAL A 4 -11.23 0.53 -6.59
N LEU A 5 -11.03 0.96 -5.34
CA LEU A 5 -9.72 1.01 -4.71
C LEU A 5 -9.73 0.07 -3.50
N PHE A 6 -8.95 -1.01 -3.58
CA PHE A 6 -8.68 -1.84 -2.42
C PHE A 6 -7.65 -1.15 -1.55
N VAL A 7 -7.95 -1.02 -0.26
CA VAL A 7 -7.06 -0.48 0.76
C VAL A 7 -6.70 -1.63 1.67
N SER A 8 -5.42 -2.02 1.69
CA SER A 8 -4.97 -3.20 2.44
C SER A 8 -3.60 -2.96 3.03
N SER A 9 -3.34 -3.58 4.18
CA SER A 9 -2.00 -3.69 4.77
C SER A 9 -1.13 -4.72 4.05
N GLU A 10 -1.70 -5.65 3.28
CA GLU A 10 -0.97 -6.74 2.64
C GLU A 10 -1.50 -7.07 1.25
N GLY A 11 -0.65 -7.62 0.40
CA GLY A 11 -0.97 -7.99 -0.96
C GLY A 11 0.20 -8.70 -1.63
N VAL A 12 -0.06 -9.88 -2.20
CA VAL A 12 0.96 -10.60 -2.97
C VAL A 12 1.26 -9.86 -4.29
N PRO A 13 2.52 -9.86 -4.77
CA PRO A 13 3.71 -10.51 -4.20
C PRO A 13 4.50 -9.62 -3.22
N PHE A 14 4.00 -8.43 -2.87
CA PHE A 14 4.75 -7.42 -2.13
C PHE A 14 4.94 -7.79 -0.66
N VAL A 15 3.84 -8.11 0.03
CA VAL A 15 3.84 -8.46 1.46
C VAL A 15 2.78 -9.53 1.71
N LYS A 16 3.17 -10.57 2.46
CA LYS A 16 2.28 -11.64 2.90
C LYS A 16 2.65 -12.13 4.29
N THR A 17 1.67 -12.14 5.18
CA THR A 17 1.68 -12.79 6.49
C THR A 17 0.57 -13.82 6.64
N GLY A 18 -0.50 -13.71 5.84
CA GLY A 18 -1.62 -14.65 5.85
C GLY A 18 -2.52 -14.54 4.62
N GLY A 19 -3.74 -15.07 4.73
CA GLY A 19 -4.68 -15.19 3.61
C GLY A 19 -5.22 -13.86 3.07
N LEU A 20 -5.16 -12.77 3.84
CA LEU A 20 -5.56 -11.44 3.36
C LEU A 20 -4.76 -11.04 2.10
N ALA A 21 -3.45 -11.28 2.10
CA ALA A 21 -2.58 -10.95 0.98
C ALA A 21 -2.97 -11.72 -0.30
N ASP A 22 -3.34 -12.99 -0.15
CA ASP A 22 -3.77 -13.85 -1.26
C ASP A 22 -5.09 -13.37 -1.85
N VAL A 23 -6.05 -12.95 -1.01
CA VAL A 23 -7.33 -12.37 -1.45
C VAL A 23 -7.08 -11.08 -2.22
N VAL A 24 -6.26 -10.18 -1.69
CA VAL A 24 -5.97 -8.89 -2.36
C VAL A 24 -5.33 -9.11 -3.73
N GLY A 25 -4.35 -10.02 -3.85
CA GLY A 25 -3.73 -10.31 -5.13
C GLY A 25 -4.68 -10.99 -6.13
N SER A 26 -5.32 -12.08 -5.71
CA SER A 26 -6.18 -12.88 -6.62
C SER A 26 -7.48 -12.16 -7.01
N LEU A 27 -8.17 -11.54 -6.06
CA LEU A 27 -9.45 -10.88 -6.31
C LEU A 27 -9.28 -9.60 -7.13
N SER A 28 -8.24 -8.80 -6.85
CA SER A 28 -7.99 -7.59 -7.65
C SER A 28 -7.72 -7.94 -9.11
N LYS A 29 -6.93 -8.99 -9.36
CA LYS A 29 -6.70 -9.51 -10.72
C LYS A 29 -7.99 -10.01 -11.37
N ALA A 30 -8.79 -10.81 -10.67
CA ALA A 30 -10.04 -11.32 -11.20
C ALA A 30 -11.06 -10.21 -11.55
N LEU A 31 -11.11 -9.13 -10.77
CA LEU A 31 -11.94 -7.96 -11.06
C LEU A 31 -11.42 -7.18 -12.28
N PHE A 32 -10.10 -7.03 -12.40
CA PHE A 32 -9.47 -6.39 -13.56
C PHE A 32 -9.80 -7.14 -14.85
N ASP A 33 -9.70 -8.47 -14.85
CA ASP A 33 -10.00 -9.31 -16.01
C ASP A 33 -11.49 -9.25 -16.42
N LYS A 34 -12.37 -8.82 -15.50
CA LYS A 34 -13.79 -8.50 -15.78
C LYS A 34 -14.02 -7.06 -16.28
N GLY A 35 -12.96 -6.29 -16.52
CA GLY A 35 -13.03 -4.92 -17.04
C GLY A 35 -13.34 -3.85 -15.99
N ILE A 36 -13.19 -4.16 -14.69
CA ILE A 36 -13.34 -3.17 -13.62
C ILE A 36 -12.03 -2.37 -13.48
N ASP A 37 -12.14 -1.04 -13.33
CA ASP A 37 -10.99 -0.19 -12.97
C ASP A 37 -10.70 -0.37 -11.48
N ILE A 38 -10.00 -1.46 -11.18
CA ILE A 38 -9.57 -1.87 -9.84
C ILE A 38 -8.10 -1.49 -9.64
N ARG A 39 -7.82 -0.94 -8.47
CA ARG A 39 -6.47 -0.63 -8.00
C ARG A 39 -6.32 -1.07 -6.56
N VAL A 40 -5.08 -1.21 -6.12
CA VAL A 40 -4.73 -1.55 -4.74
C VAL A 40 -3.85 -0.44 -4.19
N ILE A 41 -4.07 -0.03 -2.95
CA ILE A 41 -3.17 0.85 -2.21
C ILE A 41 -2.76 0.17 -0.90
N MET A 42 -1.46 0.17 -0.63
CA MET A 42 -0.88 -0.43 0.57
C MET A 42 0.32 0.36 1.08
N PRO A 43 0.79 0.15 2.31
CA PRO A 43 2.01 0.80 2.77
C PRO A 43 3.27 0.30 2.03
N LEU A 44 4.25 1.19 1.84
CA LEU A 44 5.57 0.83 1.34
C LEU A 44 6.43 0.26 2.47
N TYR A 45 6.24 -1.02 2.78
CA TYR A 45 7.00 -1.65 3.87
C TYR A 45 8.49 -1.79 3.55
N GLY A 46 9.31 -1.64 4.59
CA GLY A 46 10.75 -1.90 4.56
C GLY A 46 11.09 -3.31 4.10
N THR A 47 10.23 -4.29 4.41
CA THR A 47 10.38 -5.72 4.09
C THR A 47 10.14 -6.07 2.63
N ILE A 48 9.56 -5.19 1.82
CA ILE A 48 9.39 -5.44 0.38
C ILE A 48 10.78 -5.54 -0.28
N SER A 49 10.98 -6.58 -1.09
CA SER A 49 12.28 -6.86 -1.73
C SER A 49 12.73 -5.71 -2.64
N LEU A 50 14.05 -5.55 -2.77
CA LEU A 50 14.63 -4.53 -3.65
C LEU A 50 14.23 -4.73 -5.12
N GLU A 51 14.07 -5.99 -5.55
CA GLU A 51 13.61 -6.32 -6.91
C GLU A 51 12.19 -5.83 -7.19
N LEU A 52 11.29 -5.90 -6.20
CA LEU A 52 9.94 -5.36 -6.36
C LEU A 52 9.93 -3.84 -6.24
N LYS A 53 10.73 -3.27 -5.32
CA LYS A 53 10.87 -1.82 -5.17
C LYS A 53 11.43 -1.15 -6.42
N SER A 54 12.34 -1.80 -7.16
CA SER A 54 12.88 -1.23 -8.41
C SER A 54 11.84 -1.09 -9.52
N LYS A 55 10.72 -1.81 -9.43
CA LYS A 55 9.58 -1.72 -10.36
C LYS A 55 8.59 -0.60 -9.98
N MET A 56 8.83 0.10 -8.86
CA MET A 56 7.97 1.17 -8.37
C MET A 56 8.43 2.53 -8.90
N ILE A 57 7.48 3.32 -9.37
CA ILE A 57 7.70 4.64 -9.92
C ILE A 57 7.17 5.67 -8.93
N TYR A 58 8.04 6.58 -8.49
CA TYR A 58 7.61 7.73 -7.69
C TYR A 58 6.64 8.62 -8.49
N LYS A 59 5.51 8.99 -7.88
CA LYS A 59 4.50 9.84 -8.52
C LYS A 59 4.52 11.25 -7.96
N ARG A 60 4.45 11.37 -6.63
CA ARG A 60 4.43 12.64 -5.89
C ARG A 60 4.55 12.38 -4.40
N ASN A 61 4.68 13.44 -3.62
CA ASN A 61 4.54 13.43 -2.18
C ASN A 61 3.46 14.41 -1.74
N ILE A 62 2.86 14.12 -0.59
CA ILE A 62 1.94 15.00 0.13
C ILE A 62 2.37 15.08 1.59
N TYR A 63 1.72 15.95 2.35
CA TYR A 63 1.85 15.98 3.80
C TYR A 63 0.52 15.65 4.45
N VAL A 64 0.53 14.67 5.35
CA VAL A 64 -0.65 14.15 6.03
C VAL A 64 -0.65 14.65 7.47
N ARG A 65 -1.67 15.43 7.81
CA ARG A 65 -1.84 15.94 9.17
C ARG A 65 -2.40 14.84 10.08
N LEU A 66 -1.64 14.34 11.03
CA LEU A 66 -2.13 13.38 12.04
C LEU A 66 -2.04 14.01 13.44
N GLY A 67 -3.20 14.35 14.00
CA GLY A 67 -3.29 15.13 15.23
C GLY A 67 -2.59 16.49 15.09
N TRP A 68 -1.57 16.69 15.92
CA TRP A 68 -0.75 17.91 15.95
C TRP A 68 0.45 17.88 15.00
N ARG A 69 0.72 16.75 14.34
CA ARG A 69 1.85 16.59 13.43
C ARG A 69 1.42 16.68 11.97
N ASN A 70 2.36 17.03 11.11
CA ASN A 70 2.22 16.94 9.66
C ASN A 70 3.35 16.07 9.12
N GLN A 71 3.01 14.91 8.58
CA GLN A 71 3.95 13.85 8.25
C GLN A 71 4.14 13.75 6.74
N TYR A 72 5.38 13.57 6.29
CA TYR A 72 5.68 13.31 4.88
C TYR A 72 4.99 12.01 4.43
N CYS A 73 4.47 12.01 3.21
CA CYS A 73 3.86 10.85 2.58
C CYS A 73 4.25 10.80 1.11
N GLY A 74 5.17 9.90 0.74
CA GLY A 74 5.48 9.60 -0.65
C GLY A 74 4.41 8.69 -1.26
N ILE A 75 4.17 8.81 -2.56
CA ILE A 75 3.25 7.96 -3.30
C ILE A 75 4.01 7.36 -4.48
N PHE A 76 4.12 6.04 -4.47
CA PHE A 76 4.70 5.26 -5.55
C PHE A 76 3.63 4.44 -6.27
N GLU A 77 3.90 4.07 -7.52
CA GLU A 77 3.02 3.29 -8.36
C GLU A 77 3.78 2.10 -8.96
N CYS A 78 3.16 0.93 -9.01
CA CYS A 78 3.65 -0.23 -9.74
C CYS A 78 2.49 -0.88 -10.49
N LYS A 79 2.72 -1.31 -11.72
CA LYS A 79 1.73 -2.09 -12.47
C LYS A 79 2.14 -3.55 -12.47
N LEU A 80 1.25 -4.42 -12.00
CA LEU A 80 1.47 -5.86 -11.96
C LEU A 80 0.24 -6.58 -12.50
N ASP A 81 0.43 -7.45 -13.50
CA ASP A 81 -0.64 -8.24 -14.13
C ASP A 81 -1.86 -7.42 -14.57
N GLY A 82 -1.64 -6.17 -14.98
CA GLY A 82 -2.69 -5.24 -15.40
C GLY A 82 -3.25 -4.37 -14.27
N VAL A 83 -3.15 -4.80 -13.01
CA VAL A 83 -3.61 -4.07 -11.82
C VAL A 83 -2.59 -3.01 -11.43
N ILE A 84 -3.08 -1.82 -11.06
CA ILE A 84 -2.22 -0.74 -10.54
C ILE A 84 -2.18 -0.85 -9.01
N PHE A 85 -0.97 -0.91 -8.48
CA PHE A 85 -0.65 -0.84 -7.05
C PHE A 85 -0.07 0.53 -6.71
N TYR A 86 -0.59 1.16 -5.68
CA TYR A 86 -0.05 2.36 -5.05
C TYR A 86 0.60 2.00 -3.73
N PHE A 87 1.71 2.66 -3.43
CA PHE A 87 2.43 2.48 -2.16
C PHE A 87 2.54 3.81 -1.42
N ILE A 88 2.08 3.80 -0.17
CA ILE A 88 2.21 4.91 0.77
C ILE A 88 3.55 4.81 1.48
N ASP A 89 4.46 5.71 1.14
CA ASP A 89 5.78 5.81 1.72
C ASP A 89 5.82 6.77 2.89
N ASN A 90 6.36 6.29 4.00
CA ASN A 90 6.78 7.06 5.15
C ASN A 90 7.75 6.19 5.94
N GLU A 91 9.05 6.52 5.92
CA GLU A 91 10.06 5.66 6.55
C GLU A 91 9.87 5.52 8.07
N TYR A 92 9.40 6.56 8.75
CA TYR A 92 9.15 6.53 10.20
C TYR A 92 8.13 5.44 10.58
N TYR A 93 7.09 5.28 9.76
CA TYR A 93 6.03 4.32 10.00
C TYR A 93 6.30 2.94 9.37
N PHE A 94 6.80 2.88 8.13
CA PHE A 94 6.80 1.65 7.33
C PHE A 94 8.18 1.04 7.06
N LYS A 95 9.29 1.74 7.30
CA LYS A 95 10.65 1.18 7.17
C LYS A 95 11.06 0.43 8.44
N ARG A 96 10.44 -0.73 8.66
CA ARG A 96 10.66 -1.59 9.85
C ARG A 96 10.92 -3.04 9.46
N GLU A 97 11.44 -3.83 10.40
CA GLU A 97 11.72 -5.26 10.19
C GLU A 97 10.46 -6.14 10.05
N LYS A 98 9.31 -5.66 10.50
CA LYS A 98 8.03 -6.40 10.51
C LYS A 98 6.90 -5.45 10.09
N ILE A 99 5.77 -6.03 9.70
CA ILE A 99 4.59 -5.26 9.33
C ILE A 99 3.56 -5.10 10.45
N TYR A 100 3.61 -5.92 11.51
CA TYR A 100 2.72 -5.85 12.69
C TYR A 100 3.51 -6.03 14.00
N GLY A 101 2.87 -5.70 15.12
CA GLY A 101 3.36 -5.96 16.47
C GLY A 101 4.16 -4.82 17.09
N PHE A 102 3.95 -3.58 16.65
CA PHE A 102 4.63 -2.41 17.21
C PHE A 102 3.72 -1.64 18.17
N PHE A 103 4.33 -0.93 19.13
CA PHE A 103 3.58 -0.20 20.17
C PHE A 103 2.73 0.96 19.60
N ASP A 104 3.13 1.52 18.46
CA ASP A 104 2.50 2.66 17.78
C ASP A 104 1.65 2.22 16.58
N GLU A 105 1.23 0.96 16.54
CA GLU A 105 0.51 0.38 15.40
C GLU A 105 -0.80 1.12 15.07
N ALA A 106 -1.53 1.55 16.10
CA ALA A 106 -2.74 2.35 15.95
C ALA A 106 -2.46 3.68 15.24
N GLU A 107 -1.39 4.39 15.61
CA GLU A 107 -0.99 5.65 14.97
C GLU A 107 -0.58 5.41 13.52
N ARG A 108 0.20 4.35 13.27
CA ARG A 108 0.69 4.00 11.95
C ARG A 108 -0.43 3.71 10.95
N TYR A 109 -1.43 2.92 11.36
CA TYR A 109 -2.56 2.62 10.47
C TYR A 109 -3.58 3.78 10.42
N ALA A 110 -3.65 4.63 11.44
CA ALA A 110 -4.38 5.90 11.33
C ALA A 110 -3.72 6.84 10.31
N PHE A 111 -2.39 6.94 10.28
CA PHE A 111 -1.64 7.66 9.24
C PHE A 111 -1.95 7.07 7.86
N PHE A 112 -1.87 5.75 7.71
CA PHE A 112 -2.14 5.08 6.43
C PHE A 112 -3.55 5.39 5.92
N CYS A 113 -4.58 5.17 6.73
CA CYS A 113 -5.96 5.46 6.35
C CYS A 113 -6.14 6.93 5.97
N LYS A 114 -5.51 7.86 6.70
CA LYS A 114 -5.59 9.29 6.40
C LYS A 114 -4.82 9.70 5.15
N ALA A 115 -3.75 9.00 4.80
CA ALA A 115 -3.00 9.22 3.57
C ALA A 115 -3.76 8.75 2.32
N VAL A 116 -4.66 7.78 2.48
CA VAL A 116 -5.49 7.22 1.40
C VAL A 116 -6.70 8.10 1.06
N LEU A 117 -7.25 8.82 2.06
CA LEU A 117 -8.41 9.72 1.93
C LEU A 117 -8.03 11.08 1.31
#